data_AF-A0A7S6UR41-F1
#
_entry.id   AF-A0A7S6UR41-F1
#
_cell.length_a   1.000
_cell.length_b   1.000
_cell.length_c   1.000
_cell.angle_alpha   90.00
_cell.angle_beta   90.00
_cell.angle_gamma   90.00
#
_symmetry.space_group_name_H-M   'P 1'
#
loop_
_entity.id
_entity.type
_entity.pdbx_description
1 polymer ?
#
loop_
_entity_poly.entity_id
_entity_poly.type
_entity_poly.pdbx_seq_one_letter_code
_entity_poly.pdbx_strand_id
1 'polypeptide(L)'
;MTVSTIGSAIVAASIVIGGGCASEKGSAVPAKAAAEARRQAPAVTFPGVVIHTDAGEFSFQPASCSVGEEDGAQVFTVHGPGKGPDGKPVYVDIDGADQGPMGDTDMRIHVGVDAQFKHGDPAWISNSAVSHGFDVPASVASVEGDVVVLSGVVFSADGDSRLDVEGPVRIDCSR
;
A
#
# COMPACT_ATOMS: atom_id res chain seq x y z
N MET A 1 -19.49 7.01 -47.15
CA MET A 1 -19.54 5.66 -47.75
C MET A 1 -18.17 5.31 -48.28
N THR A 2 -17.37 4.57 -47.51
CA THR A 2 -16.48 3.49 -48.00
C THR A 2 -16.11 2.64 -46.80
N VAL A 3 -16.35 1.33 -46.92
CA VAL A 3 -16.07 0.28 -45.93
C VAL A 3 -14.63 -0.20 -46.15
N SER A 4 -13.91 -0.57 -45.08
CA SER A 4 -12.83 -1.56 -45.19
C SER A 4 -12.65 -2.31 -43.88
N THR A 5 -13.25 -3.49 -43.81
CA THR A 5 -13.06 -4.52 -42.79
C THR A 5 -11.90 -5.40 -43.24
N ILE A 6 -10.89 -5.60 -42.40
CA ILE A 6 -9.86 -6.64 -42.62
C ILE A 6 -10.05 -7.69 -41.53
N GLY A 7 -10.53 -8.85 -41.96
CA GLY A 7 -10.54 -10.07 -41.18
C GLY A 7 -9.18 -10.77 -41.27
N SER A 8 -8.69 -11.24 -40.13
CA SER A 8 -7.60 -12.22 -40.08
C SER A 8 -8.17 -13.55 -39.62
N ALA A 9 -8.14 -14.51 -40.54
CA ALA A 9 -8.41 -15.92 -40.30
C ALA A 9 -7.15 -16.60 -39.76
N ILE A 10 -7.25 -17.34 -38.65
CA ILE A 10 -6.27 -18.37 -38.29
C ILE A 10 -7.02 -19.61 -37.81
N VAL A 11 -7.08 -20.57 -38.75
CA VAL A 11 -6.94 -22.03 -38.62
C VAL A 11 -7.53 -22.69 -37.37
N ALA A 12 -8.70 -23.30 -37.55
CA ALA A 12 -9.22 -24.37 -36.70
C ALA A 12 -8.33 -25.61 -36.83
N ALA A 13 -7.60 -25.95 -35.78
CA ALA A 13 -6.99 -27.27 -35.64
C ALA A 13 -8.01 -28.21 -34.98
N SER A 14 -8.57 -29.10 -35.78
CA SER A 14 -9.41 -30.20 -35.32
C SER A 14 -8.59 -31.14 -34.44
N ILE A 15 -8.84 -31.14 -33.13
CA ILE A 15 -8.30 -32.17 -32.23
C ILE A 15 -9.19 -33.40 -32.36
N VAL A 16 -8.58 -34.46 -32.91
CA VAL A 16 -9.13 -35.81 -33.02
C VAL A 16 -9.42 -36.33 -31.60
N ILE A 17 -10.70 -36.51 -31.27
CA ILE A 17 -11.13 -37.25 -30.08
C ILE A 17 -11.00 -38.74 -30.40
N GLY A 18 -9.78 -39.26 -30.25
CA GLY A 18 -9.53 -40.69 -30.21
C GLY A 18 -9.81 -41.21 -28.81
N GLY A 19 -10.85 -42.04 -28.67
CA GLY A 19 -11.05 -42.85 -27.47
C GLY A 19 -9.92 -43.87 -27.32
N GLY A 20 -9.38 -43.99 -26.11
CA GLY A 20 -8.38 -44.99 -25.76
C GLY A 20 -7.82 -44.75 -24.37
N CYS A 21 -8.30 -45.50 -23.39
CA CYS A 21 -7.67 -45.60 -22.07
C CYS A 21 -6.35 -46.35 -22.20
N ALA A 22 -5.20 -45.71 -21.95
CA ALA A 22 -3.97 -46.38 -21.55
C ALA A 22 -2.97 -45.36 -20.95
N SER A 23 -2.27 -45.82 -19.94
CA SER A 23 -1.43 -45.08 -18.99
C SER A 23 -0.18 -44.42 -19.57
N GLU A 24 0.40 -43.56 -18.71
CA GLU A 24 1.84 -43.30 -18.53
C GLU A 24 2.53 -42.13 -19.27
N LYS A 25 3.06 -41.23 -18.41
CA LYS A 25 4.18 -40.27 -18.58
C LYS A 25 3.92 -38.99 -19.40
N GLY A 26 3.83 -37.87 -18.69
CA GLY A 26 3.92 -36.54 -19.31
C GLY A 26 3.90 -35.37 -18.32
N SER A 27 5.10 -34.95 -17.89
CA SER A 27 5.46 -33.63 -17.34
C SER A 27 4.63 -33.05 -16.20
N ALA A 28 4.86 -33.57 -14.99
CA ALA A 28 4.82 -32.71 -13.81
C ALA A 28 5.92 -31.65 -13.97
N VAL A 29 5.56 -30.39 -14.21
CA VAL A 29 6.48 -29.28 -13.97
C VAL A 29 6.95 -29.46 -12.52
N PRO A 30 8.26 -29.64 -12.26
CA PRO A 30 8.70 -29.88 -10.89
C PRO A 30 8.25 -28.68 -10.06
N ALA A 31 7.52 -28.92 -8.97
CA ALA A 31 7.03 -27.88 -8.07
C ALA A 31 8.14 -26.91 -7.63
N LYS A 32 9.40 -27.36 -7.69
CA LYS A 32 10.62 -26.58 -7.51
C LYS A 32 10.82 -25.46 -8.55
N ALA A 33 10.56 -25.71 -9.83
CA ALA A 33 10.67 -24.71 -10.90
C ALA A 33 9.56 -23.65 -10.82
N ALA A 34 8.35 -24.03 -10.40
CA ALA A 34 7.27 -23.07 -10.12
C ALA A 34 7.56 -22.22 -8.86
N ALA A 35 8.19 -22.82 -7.84
CA ALA A 35 8.63 -22.10 -6.64
C ALA A 35 9.81 -21.16 -6.91
N GLU A 36 10.70 -21.52 -7.84
CA GLU A 36 11.87 -20.72 -8.24
C GLU A 36 11.48 -19.56 -9.19
N ALA A 37 10.51 -19.78 -10.08
CA ALA A 37 9.94 -18.72 -10.92
C ALA A 37 9.17 -17.67 -10.11
N ARG A 38 8.48 -18.06 -9.02
CA ARG A 38 7.85 -17.11 -8.09
C ARG A 38 8.86 -16.28 -7.28
N ARG A 39 10.10 -16.76 -7.12
CA ARG A 39 11.19 -16.03 -6.44
C ARG A 39 11.90 -15.01 -7.33
N GLN A 40 11.64 -15.04 -8.65
CA GLN A 40 12.30 -14.20 -9.64
C GLN A 40 11.40 -13.13 -10.25
N ALA A 41 10.15 -13.00 -9.78
CA ALA A 41 9.40 -11.78 -10.06
C ALA A 41 10.17 -10.61 -9.42
N PRO A 42 10.44 -9.52 -10.17
CA PRO A 42 11.05 -8.34 -9.56
C PRO A 42 10.19 -7.93 -8.37
N ALA A 43 10.82 -7.78 -7.20
CA ALA A 43 10.14 -7.22 -6.05
C ALA A 43 9.62 -5.84 -6.47
N VAL A 44 8.31 -5.62 -6.33
CA VAL A 44 7.74 -4.29 -6.55
C VAL A 44 8.40 -3.35 -5.54
N THR A 45 9.02 -2.29 -6.04
CA THR A 45 9.66 -1.27 -5.21
C THR A 45 8.93 0.04 -5.40
N PHE A 46 8.51 0.65 -4.31
CA PHE A 46 7.91 1.98 -4.33
C PHE A 46 8.99 3.05 -4.06
N PRO A 47 8.74 4.34 -4.31
CA PRO A 47 9.58 5.41 -3.81
C PRO A 47 9.59 5.47 -2.27
N GLY A 48 10.72 5.85 -1.68
CA GLY A 48 10.82 6.09 -0.24
C GLY A 48 10.08 7.37 0.17
N VAL A 49 9.56 7.37 1.39
CA VAL A 49 8.77 8.48 1.95
C VAL A 49 9.50 9.05 3.16
N VAL A 50 9.50 10.38 3.28
CA VAL A 50 10.00 11.11 4.44
C VAL A 50 8.86 11.92 5.04
N ILE A 51 8.71 11.82 6.36
CA ILE A 51 7.76 12.56 7.18
C ILE A 51 8.60 13.47 8.07
N HIS A 52 8.58 14.77 7.78
CA HIS A 52 9.24 15.77 8.60
C HIS A 52 8.35 16.12 9.78
N THR A 53 8.87 16.08 11.00
CA THR A 53 8.16 16.54 12.20
C THR A 53 9.02 17.50 13.01
N ASP A 54 8.40 18.19 13.95
CA ASP A 54 9.06 19.06 14.92
C ASP A 54 10.12 18.36 15.81
N ALA A 55 10.07 17.02 15.88
CA ALA A 55 11.05 16.18 16.59
C ALA A 55 12.09 15.52 15.67
N GLY A 56 12.05 15.80 14.37
CA GLY A 56 12.96 15.25 13.36
C GLY A 56 12.26 14.42 12.29
N GLU A 57 13.03 13.65 11.54
CA GLU A 57 12.53 12.94 10.36
C GLU A 57 12.23 11.47 10.64
N PHE A 58 11.05 11.03 10.24
CA PHE A 58 10.76 9.62 10.03
C PHE A 58 10.89 9.31 8.53
N SER A 59 11.54 8.21 8.19
CA SER A 59 11.63 7.74 6.81
C SER A 59 11.14 6.31 6.72
N PHE A 60 10.41 5.96 5.67
CA PHE A 60 10.02 4.58 5.44
C PHE A 60 10.00 4.25 3.96
N GLN A 61 10.15 2.96 3.67
CA GLN A 61 10.10 2.41 2.33
C GLN A 61 8.84 1.57 2.23
N PRO A 62 7.80 1.98 1.49
CA PRO A 62 6.61 1.15 1.33
C PRO A 62 6.99 -0.23 0.80
N ALA A 63 6.59 -1.25 1.53
CA ALA A 63 6.66 -2.65 1.12
C ALA A 63 5.39 -3.06 0.36
N SER A 64 4.29 -2.37 0.64
CA SER A 64 3.09 -2.37 -0.18
C SER A 64 2.47 -0.96 -0.26
N CYS A 65 1.81 -0.70 -1.38
CA CYS A 65 1.07 0.51 -1.67
C CYS A 65 -0.04 0.11 -2.64
N SER A 66 -1.29 0.32 -2.26
CA SER A 66 -2.43 0.10 -3.12
C SER A 66 -3.37 1.28 -3.05
N VAL A 67 -3.79 1.74 -4.22
CA VAL A 67 -4.88 2.70 -4.42
C VAL A 67 -5.93 1.99 -5.26
N GLY A 68 -7.19 2.08 -4.85
CA GLY A 68 -8.31 1.49 -5.56
C GLY A 68 -9.60 2.24 -5.25
N GLU A 69 -10.72 1.76 -5.81
CA GLU A 69 -12.03 2.37 -5.58
C GLU A 69 -12.94 1.39 -4.83
N GLU A 70 -13.60 1.86 -3.77
CA GLU A 70 -14.61 1.13 -3.01
C GLU A 70 -15.80 2.06 -2.76
N ASP A 71 -17.03 1.62 -3.09
CA ASP A 71 -18.26 2.40 -2.93
C ASP A 71 -18.23 3.83 -3.51
N GLY A 72 -17.44 4.03 -4.58
CA GLY A 72 -17.26 5.32 -5.25
C GLY A 72 -16.27 6.27 -4.56
N ALA A 73 -15.54 5.78 -3.56
CA ALA A 73 -14.44 6.46 -2.88
C ALA A 73 -13.10 5.86 -3.28
N GLN A 74 -12.05 6.68 -3.43
CA GLN A 74 -10.69 6.16 -3.57
C GLN A 74 -10.19 5.70 -2.20
N VAL A 75 -9.91 4.41 -2.06
CA VAL A 75 -9.34 3.78 -0.86
C VAL A 75 -7.86 3.49 -1.07
N PHE A 76 -7.09 3.58 0.00
CA PHE A 76 -5.67 3.29 -0.04
C PHE A 76 -5.19 2.55 1.21
N THR A 77 -4.17 1.72 0.99
CA THR A 77 -3.42 1.03 2.04
C THR A 77 -1.94 1.13 1.71
N VAL A 78 -1.15 1.55 2.69
CA VAL A 78 0.31 1.68 2.57
C VAL A 78 0.94 1.12 3.82
N HIS A 79 1.95 0.27 3.68
CA HIS A 79 2.74 -0.14 4.82
C HIS A 79 4.19 -0.44 4.47
N GLY A 80 5.09 -0.21 5.41
CA GLY A 80 6.49 -0.51 5.20
C GLY A 80 7.41 -0.22 6.38
N PRO A 81 8.58 -0.86 6.40
CA PRO A 81 9.61 -0.59 7.40
C PRO A 81 10.28 0.76 7.17
N GLY A 82 10.79 1.34 8.25
CA GLY A 82 11.41 2.64 8.25
C GLY A 82 12.37 2.87 9.40
N LYS A 83 12.76 4.13 9.58
CA LYS A 83 13.58 4.62 10.69
C LYS A 83 13.00 5.90 11.26
N GLY A 84 13.01 6.01 12.58
CA GLY A 84 12.69 7.24 13.28
C GLY A 84 13.90 8.20 13.36
N PRO A 85 13.69 9.39 13.96
CA PRO A 85 14.71 10.44 14.07
C PRO A 85 15.92 10.03 14.93
N ASP A 86 15.73 9.08 15.84
CA ASP A 86 16.80 8.49 16.66
C ASP A 86 17.52 7.31 15.96
N GLY A 87 17.18 7.04 14.70
CA GLY A 87 17.72 5.95 13.89
C GLY A 87 17.18 4.57 14.26
N LYS A 88 16.28 4.45 15.24
CA LYS A 88 15.66 3.18 15.60
C LYS A 88 14.67 2.73 14.51
N PRO A 89 14.48 1.41 14.33
CA PRO A 89 13.52 0.89 13.37
C PRO A 89 12.12 1.35 13.74
N VAL A 90 11.33 1.65 12.71
CA VAL A 90 9.89 1.84 12.81
C VAL A 90 9.17 1.03 11.75
N TYR A 91 7.88 0.80 11.94
CA TYR A 91 6.99 0.29 10.91
C TYR A 91 5.81 1.23 10.75
N VAL A 92 5.52 1.63 9.52
CA VAL A 92 4.45 2.57 9.20
C VAL A 92 3.29 1.80 8.59
N ASP A 93 2.08 2.02 9.10
CA ASP A 93 0.81 1.51 8.57
C ASP A 93 -0.12 2.70 8.29
N ILE A 94 -0.73 2.73 7.12
CA ILE A 94 -1.63 3.78 6.68
C ILE A 94 -2.79 3.15 5.95
N ASP A 95 -4.00 3.39 6.44
CA ASP A 95 -5.25 2.96 5.81
C ASP A 95 -6.20 4.16 5.77
N GLY A 96 -6.94 4.31 4.67
CA GLY A 96 -7.93 5.38 4.58
C GLY A 96 -8.62 5.48 3.23
N ALA A 97 -9.45 6.52 3.12
CA ALA A 97 -10.18 6.86 1.92
C ALA A 97 -10.14 8.37 1.63
N ASP A 98 -10.12 8.74 0.36
CA ASP A 98 -10.34 10.12 -0.10
C ASP A 98 -11.83 10.47 0.05
N GLN A 99 -12.17 10.92 1.25
CA GLN A 99 -13.52 11.37 1.65
C GLN A 99 -13.48 12.81 2.20
N GLY A 100 -12.43 13.57 1.89
CA GLY A 100 -12.23 14.91 2.41
C GLY A 100 -12.20 14.94 3.95
N PRO A 101 -12.80 15.96 4.60
CA PRO A 101 -12.75 16.12 6.06
C PRO A 101 -13.49 15.04 6.86
N MET A 102 -14.25 14.18 6.19
CA MET A 102 -15.01 13.08 6.80
C MET A 102 -14.27 11.74 6.70
N GLY A 103 -13.07 11.71 6.11
CA GLY A 103 -12.26 10.51 5.97
C GLY A 103 -11.78 9.97 7.32
N ASP A 104 -11.70 8.66 7.42
CA ASP A 104 -11.26 7.91 8.58
C ASP A 104 -9.80 7.45 8.45
N THR A 105 -8.95 8.29 7.84
CA THR A 105 -7.53 7.95 7.65
C THR A 105 -6.87 7.66 9.00
N ASP A 106 -6.33 6.44 9.10
CA ASP A 106 -5.57 5.96 10.24
C ASP A 106 -4.13 5.78 9.80
N MET A 107 -3.25 6.64 10.29
CA MET A 107 -1.81 6.55 10.08
C MET A 107 -1.13 6.26 11.42
N ARG A 108 -0.28 5.23 11.42
CA ARG A 108 0.43 4.76 12.61
C ARG A 108 1.91 4.58 12.33
N ILE A 109 2.74 4.99 13.28
CA ILE A 109 4.18 4.73 13.30
C ILE A 109 4.50 3.91 14.54
N HIS A 110 4.73 2.62 14.34
CA HIS A 110 5.13 1.67 15.37
C HIS A 110 6.62 1.82 15.65
N VAL A 111 7.00 2.05 16.91
CA VAL A 111 8.38 2.38 17.27
C VAL A 111 9.13 1.17 17.81
N GLY A 112 10.35 0.94 17.33
CA GLY A 112 11.23 -0.14 17.80
C GLY A 112 10.99 -1.49 17.12
N VAL A 113 10.19 -1.54 16.06
CA VAL A 113 9.84 -2.75 15.30
C VAL A 113 10.07 -2.54 13.80
N ASP A 114 10.32 -3.62 13.08
CA ASP A 114 10.58 -3.64 11.62
C ASP A 114 9.47 -4.36 10.82
N ALA A 115 8.37 -4.72 11.47
CA ALA A 115 7.24 -5.43 10.88
C ALA A 115 5.91 -4.95 11.48
N GLN A 116 4.82 -5.28 10.78
CA GLN A 116 3.46 -4.96 11.22
C GLN A 116 3.18 -5.51 12.62
N PHE A 117 2.53 -4.66 13.41
CA PHE A 117 2.47 -4.70 14.86
C PHE A 117 1.65 -5.86 15.48
N LYS A 118 1.89 -6.11 16.77
CA LYS A 118 1.05 -6.94 17.66
C LYS A 118 0.49 -6.08 18.79
N HIS A 119 -0.78 -6.27 19.12
CA HIS A 119 -1.52 -5.50 20.13
C HIS A 119 -0.71 -5.18 21.41
N GLY A 120 -0.37 -3.91 21.67
CA GLY A 120 0.24 -3.45 22.93
C GLY A 120 1.60 -2.74 22.83
N ASP A 121 2.33 -2.80 21.72
CA ASP A 121 3.58 -2.04 21.56
C ASP A 121 3.35 -0.50 21.41
N PRO A 122 4.38 0.34 21.63
CA PRO A 122 4.27 1.78 21.46
C PRO A 122 4.07 2.20 20.00
N ALA A 123 3.10 3.07 19.74
CA ALA A 123 2.87 3.67 18.43
C ALA A 123 2.50 5.15 18.54
N TRP A 124 2.95 5.92 17.56
CA TRP A 124 2.42 7.24 17.25
C TRP A 124 1.19 7.06 16.36
N ILE A 125 0.05 7.58 16.77
CA ILE A 125 -1.23 7.44 16.05
C ILE A 125 -1.66 8.83 15.57
N SER A 126 -2.00 8.95 14.30
CA SER A 126 -2.45 10.22 13.73
C SER A 126 -3.82 10.61 14.25
N ASN A 127 -4.06 11.91 14.28
CA ASN A 127 -5.39 12.49 14.38
C ASN A 127 -6.32 11.95 13.28
N SER A 128 -7.31 11.15 13.65
CA SER A 128 -8.44 10.76 12.81
C SER A 128 -9.63 11.72 13.00
N ALA A 129 -10.72 11.55 12.24
CA ALA A 129 -11.91 12.40 12.30
C ALA A 129 -12.56 12.54 13.70
N VAL A 130 -12.23 11.67 14.67
CA VAL A 130 -12.70 11.79 16.07
C VAL A 130 -11.85 12.72 16.96
N SER A 131 -10.86 13.44 16.38
CA SER A 131 -9.97 14.37 17.08
C SER A 131 -10.66 15.62 17.66
N HIS A 132 -11.97 15.81 17.44
CA HIS A 132 -12.76 16.92 18.01
C HIS A 132 -12.65 17.06 19.53
N GLY A 133 -12.34 15.99 20.26
CA GLY A 133 -12.12 16.04 21.70
C GLY A 133 -10.79 16.70 22.14
N PHE A 134 -9.89 16.97 21.20
CA PHE A 134 -8.50 17.41 21.48
C PHE A 134 -8.11 18.73 20.80
N ASP A 135 -9.08 19.45 20.20
CA ASP A 135 -8.90 20.71 19.46
C ASP A 135 -7.87 20.62 18.30
N VAL A 136 -7.65 19.43 17.75
CA VAL A 136 -6.80 19.23 16.56
C VAL A 136 -7.71 18.96 15.35
N PRO A 137 -7.56 19.70 14.23
CA PRO A 137 -8.28 19.40 12.99
C PRO A 137 -8.05 17.95 12.56
N ALA A 138 -9.00 17.30 11.90
CA ALA A 138 -8.78 15.95 11.37
C ALA A 138 -7.71 15.96 10.26
N SER A 139 -6.92 14.90 10.16
CA SER A 139 -6.08 14.71 8.99
C SER A 139 -6.96 14.48 7.76
N VAL A 140 -6.52 14.99 6.61
CA VAL A 140 -7.26 14.87 5.35
C VAL A 140 -6.40 14.13 4.36
N ALA A 141 -6.94 13.05 3.82
CA ALA A 141 -6.36 12.34 2.70
C ALA A 141 -6.96 12.81 1.37
N SER A 142 -6.13 12.86 0.35
CA SER A 142 -6.53 13.01 -1.04
C SER A 142 -5.71 12.10 -1.94
N VAL A 143 -6.32 11.59 -3.01
CA VAL A 143 -5.68 10.71 -3.98
C VAL A 143 -5.60 11.40 -5.34
N GLU A 144 -4.37 11.68 -5.78
CA GLU A 144 -4.03 12.28 -7.07
C GLU A 144 -3.44 11.22 -8.02
N GLY A 145 -4.30 10.42 -8.66
CA GLY A 145 -3.86 9.27 -9.46
C GLY A 145 -3.31 8.16 -8.55
N ASP A 146 -2.03 7.83 -8.66
CA ASP A 146 -1.35 6.86 -7.79
C ASP A 146 -0.66 7.54 -6.57
N VAL A 147 -0.84 8.84 -6.38
CA VAL A 147 -0.21 9.59 -5.28
C VAL A 147 -1.22 9.85 -4.17
N VAL A 148 -0.91 9.37 -2.96
CA VAL A 148 -1.67 9.68 -1.74
C VAL A 148 -1.04 10.90 -1.07
N VAL A 149 -1.87 11.88 -0.72
CA VAL A 149 -1.46 13.11 -0.04
C VAL A 149 -2.21 13.21 1.29
N LEU A 150 -1.47 13.24 2.40
CA LEU A 150 -2.02 13.40 3.74
C LEU A 150 -1.65 14.78 4.28
N SER A 151 -2.63 15.56 4.71
CA SER A 151 -2.44 16.93 5.23
C SER A 151 -2.98 17.07 6.64
N GLY A 152 -2.38 17.96 7.43
CA GLY A 152 -2.81 18.25 8.80
C GLY A 152 -2.57 17.09 9.76
N VAL A 153 -1.53 16.29 9.51
CA VAL A 153 -1.19 15.13 10.35
C VAL A 153 -0.53 15.62 11.63
N VAL A 154 -1.04 15.15 12.76
CA VAL A 154 -0.49 15.32 14.10
C VAL A 154 -0.54 13.96 14.77
N PHE A 155 0.59 13.48 15.28
CA PHE A 155 0.63 12.22 15.98
C PHE A 155 0.49 12.39 17.48
N SER A 156 -0.05 11.38 18.16
CA SER A 156 -0.08 11.25 19.61
C SER A 156 0.23 9.80 20.04
N ALA A 157 0.89 9.60 21.18
CA ALA A 157 1.26 8.26 21.67
C ALA A 157 0.66 7.91 23.05
N ASP A 158 0.51 8.90 23.93
CA ASP A 158 0.10 8.71 25.34
C ASP A 158 -0.83 9.82 25.87
N GLY A 159 -1.45 10.58 24.96
CA GLY A 159 -2.41 11.65 25.27
C GLY A 159 -1.77 13.02 25.53
N ASP A 160 -0.54 13.06 26.03
CA ASP A 160 0.20 14.30 26.30
C ASP A 160 1.28 14.57 25.24
N SER A 161 1.91 13.52 24.72
CA SER A 161 2.95 13.64 23.70
C SER A 161 2.31 13.90 22.33
N ARG A 162 2.83 14.93 21.63
CA ARG A 162 2.44 15.26 20.26
C ARG A 162 3.66 15.38 19.35
N LEU A 163 3.47 15.04 18.08
CA LEU A 163 4.39 15.35 16.99
C LEU A 163 3.63 16.06 15.89
N ASP A 164 4.06 17.27 15.56
CA ASP A 164 3.47 18.06 14.49
C ASP A 164 4.20 17.75 13.17
N VAL A 165 3.47 17.32 12.15
CA VAL A 165 4.05 17.05 10.82
C VAL A 165 4.20 18.35 10.04
N GLU A 166 5.39 18.58 9.51
CA GLU A 166 5.72 19.74 8.69
C GLU A 166 5.22 19.54 7.26
N GLY A 167 4.02 20.07 6.98
CA GLY A 167 3.44 20.04 5.65
C GLY A 167 2.80 18.69 5.27
N PRO A 168 2.44 18.50 3.99
CA PRO A 168 1.77 17.29 3.54
C PRO A 168 2.74 16.11 3.39
N VAL A 169 2.32 14.94 3.85
CA VAL A 169 3.01 13.67 3.55
C VAL A 169 2.55 13.21 2.17
N ARG A 170 3.49 12.98 1.26
CA ARG A 170 3.21 12.49 -0.11
C ARG A 170 3.76 11.09 -0.28
N ILE A 171 2.92 10.18 -0.73
CA ILE A 171 3.26 8.78 -0.93
C ILE A 171 2.94 8.43 -2.37
N ASP A 172 3.96 8.04 -3.12
CA ASP A 172 3.81 7.62 -4.51
C ASP A 172 3.63 6.10 -4.57
N CYS A 173 2.44 5.63 -4.94
CA CYS A 173 2.14 4.22 -5.14
C CYS A 173 2.42 3.75 -6.58
N SER A 174 3.00 4.58 -7.45
CA SER A 174 3.44 4.14 -8.77
C SER A 174 4.62 3.16 -8.66
N ARG A 175 4.64 2.18 -9.57
CA ARG A 175 5.57 1.04 -9.57
C ARG A 175 6.55 1.13 -10.72
#